data_AF-A0A2G2YWU0-F1
#
_entry.id   AF-A0A2G2YWU0-F1
#
_cell.length_a   1.000
_cell.length_b   1.000
_cell.length_c   1.000
_cell.angle_alpha   90.00
_cell.angle_beta   90.00
_cell.angle_gamma   90.00
#
_symmetry.space_group_name_H-M   'P 1'
#
loop_
_entity.id
_entity.type
_entity.pdbx_description
1 polymer ?
#
loop_
_entity_poly.entity_id
_entity_poly.type
_entity_poly.pdbx_seq_one_letter_code
_entity_poly.pdbx_strand_id
1 'polypeptide(L)'
;MCALEVEERNNFPNGISLILSTYIVKADLALKTLVSAARESFKYQKLIIATGSTILKLSNFGVQGADSKKIFYLREINDTAMIVEALKANKMQRP
;
A
#
# COMPACT_ATOMS: atom_id res chain seq x y z
N MET A 1 -3.30 0.73 2.60
CA MET A 1 -3.58 0.91 4.04
C MET A 1 -3.94 -0.45 4.61
N CYS A 2 -2.96 -1.30 4.93
CA CYS A 2 -3.26 -2.52 5.68
C CYS A 2 -3.81 -2.14 7.05
N ALA A 3 -5.04 -2.56 7.36
CA ALA A 3 -5.47 -2.64 8.75
C ALA A 3 -4.72 -3.80 9.40
N LEU A 4 -3.92 -3.50 10.41
CA LEU A 4 -3.57 -4.52 11.40
C LEU A 4 -4.73 -4.55 12.40
N GLU A 5 -5.71 -5.39 12.11
CA GLU A 5 -6.71 -5.78 13.10
C GLU A 5 -6.19 -7.02 13.83
N VAL A 6 -6.14 -6.93 15.15
CA VAL A 6 -6.01 -8.10 16.02
C VAL A 6 -7.42 -8.54 16.34
N GLU A 7 -7.94 -9.51 15.59
CA GLU A 7 -8.65 -10.69 16.13
C GLU A 7 -9.08 -11.68 15.04
N GLU A 8 -9.38 -12.88 15.52
CA GLU A 8 -9.06 -14.20 15.00
C GLU A 8 -9.48 -14.55 13.57
N ARG A 9 -8.48 -14.86 12.73
CA ARG A 9 -8.41 -16.09 11.91
C ARG A 9 -7.07 -16.14 11.17
N ASN A 10 -6.36 -17.25 11.36
CA ASN A 10 -5.01 -17.60 10.88
C ASN A 10 -3.89 -17.26 11.89
N ASN A 11 -3.76 -18.13 12.90
CA ASN A 11 -2.76 -18.09 13.97
C ASN A 11 -1.33 -18.08 13.42
N PHE A 12 -0.67 -16.92 13.45
CA PHE A 12 0.77 -16.88 13.66
C PHE A 12 1.09 -17.44 15.05
N PRO A 13 2.28 -18.02 15.29
CA PRO A 13 2.60 -18.70 16.56
C PRO A 13 2.46 -17.83 17.82
N ASN A 14 2.33 -16.51 17.66
CA ASN A 14 2.24 -15.53 18.73
C ASN A 14 0.81 -15.02 18.99
N GLY A 15 -0.22 -15.60 18.36
CA GLY A 15 -1.62 -15.17 18.53
C GLY A 15 -1.96 -13.84 17.85
N ILE A 16 -1.18 -13.43 16.85
CA ILE A 16 -1.41 -12.19 16.09
C ILE A 16 -2.17 -12.53 14.81
N SER A 17 -3.31 -11.85 14.59
CA SER A 17 -4.05 -11.91 13.33
C SER A 17 -3.42 -10.95 12.32
N LEU A 18 -3.16 -11.45 11.11
CA LEU A 18 -2.57 -10.66 10.03
C LEU A 18 -3.56 -10.58 8.87
N ILE A 19 -4.16 -9.41 8.69
CA ILE A 19 -5.09 -9.14 7.60
C ILE A 19 -4.35 -8.40 6.48
N LEU A 20 -4.04 -9.13 5.41
CA LEU A 20 -3.33 -8.61 4.24
C LEU A 20 -4.31 -8.21 3.13
N SER A 21 -3.80 -7.54 2.09
CA SER A 21 -4.55 -7.15 0.89
C SER A 21 -5.83 -6.34 1.18
N THR A 22 -5.90 -5.73 2.35
CA THR A 22 -7.04 -4.95 2.83
C THR A 22 -6.63 -3.50 2.88
N TYR A 23 -7.37 -2.62 2.21
CA TYR A 23 -7.12 -1.18 2.21
C TYR A 23 -8.20 -0.48 3.03
N ILE A 24 -7.86 0.16 4.15
CA ILE A 24 -8.81 0.99 4.90
C ILE A 24 -9.03 2.32 4.17
N VAL A 25 -10.30 2.71 4.01
CA VAL A 25 -10.70 3.96 3.32
C VAL A 25 -11.36 4.96 4.26
N LYS A 26 -11.82 4.51 5.43
CA LYS A 26 -12.42 5.37 6.46
C LYS A 26 -12.02 4.90 7.84
N ALA A 27 -11.74 5.84 8.73
CA ALA A 27 -11.52 5.61 10.15
C ALA A 27 -12.48 6.49 10.96
N ASP A 28 -13.41 5.87 11.67
CA ASP A 28 -14.28 6.53 12.63
C ASP A 28 -13.68 6.36 14.03
N LEU A 29 -13.00 7.41 14.52
CA LEU A 29 -12.29 7.35 15.79
C LEU A 29 -13.23 7.39 17.00
N ALA A 30 -14.40 8.01 16.86
CA ALA A 30 -15.39 8.11 17.92
C ALA A 30 -16.06 6.75 18.16
N LEU A 31 -16.44 6.06 17.08
CA LEU A 31 -17.01 4.71 17.12
C LEU A 31 -15.94 3.61 17.19
N LYS A 32 -14.66 3.99 17.18
CA LYS A 32 -13.50 3.09 17.14
C LYS A 32 -13.63 2.00 16.07
N THR A 33 -13.99 2.42 14.86
CA THR A 33 -14.28 1.52 13.74
C THR A 33 -13.51 1.95 12.49
N LEU A 34 -12.82 1.01 11.85
CA LEU A 34 -12.22 1.15 10.53
C LEU A 34 -13.14 0.53 9.49
N VAL A 35 -13.13 1.06 8.27
CA VAL A 35 -13.89 0.52 7.13
C VAL A 35 -12.96 0.30 5.95
N SER A 36 -12.96 -0.92 5.41
CA SER A 36 -12.16 -1.29 4.25
C SER A 36 -12.76 -0.82 2.93
N ALA A 37 -11.95 -0.81 1.86
CA ALA A 37 -12.41 -0.57 0.50
C ALA A 37 -13.47 -1.60 0.07
N ALA A 38 -13.39 -2.82 0.62
CA ALA A 38 -14.40 -3.88 0.44
C ALA A 38 -15.64 -3.68 1.33
N ARG A 39 -15.73 -2.58 2.08
CA ARG A 39 -16.81 -2.22 3.03
C ARG A 39 -16.91 -3.13 4.25
N GLU A 40 -15.85 -3.85 4.58
CA GLU A 40 -15.75 -4.60 5.83
C GLU A 40 -15.50 -3.62 6.98
N SER A 41 -16.06 -3.93 8.15
CA SER A 41 -15.95 -3.09 9.35
C SER A 41 -15.18 -3.80 10.44
N PHE A 42 -14.38 -3.02 11.14
CA PHE A 42 -13.20 -3.47 11.85
C PHE A 42 -13.11 -2.66 13.15
N LYS A 43 -13.39 -3.29 14.30
CA LYS A 43 -13.56 -2.59 15.59
C LYS A 43 -12.33 -2.80 16.45
N TYR A 44 -11.90 -1.73 17.13
CA TYR A 44 -10.71 -1.78 17.97
C TYR A 44 -10.94 -1.15 19.35
N GLN A 45 -10.14 -1.57 20.33
CA GLN A 45 -10.07 -0.89 21.63
C GLN A 45 -9.01 0.21 21.63
N LYS A 46 -7.82 -0.11 21.10
CA LYS A 46 -6.66 0.78 20.91
C LYS A 46 -6.20 0.67 19.46
N LEU A 47 -5.86 1.81 18.85
CA LEU A 47 -5.40 1.88 17.46
C LEU A 47 -3.98 2.43 17.40
N ILE A 48 -3.10 1.71 16.70
CA ILE A 48 -1.77 2.19 16.32
C ILE A 48 -1.80 2.51 14.82
N ILE A 49 -1.52 3.76 14.47
CA ILE A 49 -1.49 4.20 13.07
C ILE A 49 -0.07 4.10 12.55
N ALA A 50 0.16 3.17 11.61
CA ALA A 50 1.46 2.89 11.02
C ALA A 50 1.40 2.81 9.49
N THR A 51 0.68 3.74 8.85
CA THR A 51 0.43 3.73 7.39
C THR A 51 1.62 4.13 6.53
N GLY A 52 2.73 4.56 7.14
CA GLY A 52 3.91 5.05 6.45
C GLY A 52 3.64 6.34 5.68
N SER A 53 4.30 6.50 4.53
CA SER A 53 4.25 7.69 3.68
C SER A 53 3.96 7.31 2.23
N THR A 54 3.37 8.23 1.48
CA THR A 54 3.12 8.09 0.03
C THR A 54 4.21 8.81 -0.76
N ILE A 55 4.44 8.37 -2.00
CA ILE A 55 5.42 8.96 -2.92
C ILE A 55 4.90 10.30 -3.46
N LEU A 56 5.77 11.30 -3.58
CA LEU A 56 5.52 12.49 -4.39
C LEU A 56 5.83 12.18 -5.86
N LYS A 57 4.83 12.33 -6.72
CA LYS A 57 4.98 12.14 -8.17
C LYS A 57 5.31 13.46 -8.86
N LEU A 58 5.93 13.38 -10.03
CA LEU A 58 6.25 14.55 -10.86
C LEU A 58 4.97 15.29 -11.29
N SER A 59 3.86 14.57 -11.41
CA SER A 59 2.55 15.15 -11.69
C SER A 59 2.03 16.04 -10.55
N ASN A 60 2.46 15.81 -9.30
CA ASN A 60 2.14 16.70 -8.19
C ASN A 60 2.80 18.08 -8.31
N PHE A 61 3.85 18.20 -9.15
CA PHE A 61 4.55 19.45 -9.42
C PHE A 61 4.14 20.09 -10.76
N GLY A 62 3.14 19.53 -11.46
CA GLY A 62 2.67 20.06 -12.75
C GLY A 62 3.65 19.89 -13.92
N VAL A 63 4.62 18.98 -13.80
CA VAL A 63 5.62 18.72 -14.85
C VAL A 63 4.94 18.15 -16.10
N GLN A 64 5.12 18.79 -17.25
CA GLN A 64 4.61 18.30 -18.52
C GLN A 64 5.26 16.95 -18.87
N GLY A 65 4.45 15.95 -19.22
CA GLY A 65 4.93 14.60 -19.52
C GLY A 65 5.27 13.75 -18.29
N ALA A 66 4.88 14.17 -17.08
CA ALA A 66 5.07 13.40 -15.84
C ALA A 66 4.49 11.98 -15.85
N ASP A 67 3.50 11.73 -16.71
CA ASP A 67 2.85 10.42 -16.87
C ASP A 67 3.50 9.55 -17.97
N SER A 68 4.73 9.89 -18.39
CA SER A 68 5.47 9.11 -19.39
C SER A 68 5.77 7.69 -18.91
N LYS A 69 5.61 6.70 -19.81
CA LYS A 69 5.75 5.25 -19.50
C LYS A 69 7.12 4.81 -18.95
N LYS A 70 8.16 5.65 -19.05
CA LYS A 70 9.52 5.35 -18.56
C LYS A 70 9.87 6.09 -17.25
N ILE A 71 8.90 6.74 -16.60
CA ILE A 71 9.06 7.32 -15.27
C ILE A 71 8.58 6.29 -14.26
N PHE A 72 9.47 5.90 -13.35
CA PHE A 72 9.19 4.90 -12.32
C PHE A 72 9.38 5.50 -10.93
N TYR A 73 8.65 4.96 -9.96
CA TYR A 73 8.77 5.28 -8.54
C TYR A 73 9.09 3.99 -7.78
N LEU A 74 9.74 4.09 -6.61
CA LEU A 74 10.14 2.93 -5.81
C LEU A 74 9.75 3.15 -4.34
N ARG A 75 8.71 2.45 -3.88
CA ARG A 75 8.25 2.48 -2.49
C ARG A 75 7.91 1.09 -1.95
N GLU A 76 7.21 0.31 -2.75
CA GLU A 76 6.79 -1.03 -2.37
C GLU A 76 7.55 -2.09 -3.17
N ILE A 77 7.51 -3.33 -2.69
CA ILE A 77 8.16 -4.45 -3.38
C ILE A 77 7.61 -4.65 -4.80
N ASN A 78 6.33 -4.36 -5.01
CA ASN A 78 5.69 -4.42 -6.31
C ASN A 78 6.30 -3.43 -7.31
N ASP A 79 6.69 -2.23 -6.86
CA ASP A 79 7.34 -1.23 -7.70
C ASP A 79 8.70 -1.73 -8.23
N THR A 80 9.42 -2.50 -7.41
CA THR A 80 10.70 -3.10 -7.78
C THR A 80 10.54 -4.05 -8.96
N ALA A 81 9.46 -4.86 -8.97
CA ALA A 81 9.19 -5.80 -10.05
C ALA A 81 9.03 -5.05 -11.39
N MET A 82 8.25 -3.96 -11.41
CA MET A 82 8.06 -3.13 -12.60
C MET A 82 9.37 -2.52 -13.12
N ILE A 83 10.22 -2.04 -12.21
CA ILE A 83 11.53 -1.46 -12.57
C ILE A 83 12.45 -2.54 -13.16
N VAL A 84 12.51 -3.73 -12.56
CA VAL A 84 13.34 -4.83 -13.06
C VAL A 84 12.91 -5.26 -14.45
N GLU A 85 11.60 -5.36 -14.70
CA GLU A 85 11.06 -5.66 -16.04
C GLU A 85 11.43 -4.59 -17.06
N ALA A 86 11.27 -3.31 -16.71
CA ALA A 86 11.65 -2.20 -17.57
C ALA A 86 13.16 -2.20 -17.90
N LEU A 87 14.01 -2.49 -16.91
CA LEU A 87 15.47 -2.59 -17.10
C LEU A 87 15.84 -3.76 -18.03
N LYS A 88 15.18 -4.92 -17.91
CA LYS A 88 15.39 -6.06 -18.81
C LYS A 88 15.00 -5.70 -20.25
N ALA A 89 13.85 -5.06 -20.45
CA ALA A 89 13.38 -4.64 -21.77
C ALA A 89 14.33 -3.63 -22.45
N ASN A 90 14.91 -2.70 -21.68
CA ASN A 90 15.86 -1.72 -22.23
C ASN A 90 17.28 -2.31 -22.44
N LYS A 91 17.69 -3.36 -21.70
CA LYS A 91 18.99 -4.04 -21.94
C LYS A 91 19.06 -4.71 -23.32
N MET A 92 17.93 -5.17 -23.88
CA MET A 92 17.85 -5.71 -25.25
C MET A 92 17.91 -4.63 -26.34
N GLN A 93 17.94 -3.34 -25.97
CA GLN A 93 18.00 -2.18 -26.88
C GLN A 93 19.33 -1.44 -26.84
N ARG A 94 20.36 -1.96 -26.16
CA ARG A 94 21.71 -1.43 -26.27
C ARG A 94 22.37 -1.99 -27.56
N PRO A 95 22.86 -1.13 -28.47
CA PRO A 95 23.65 -1.58 -29.62
C PRO A 95 24.96 -2.25 -29.19
#